data_AF-A0ABD0MNC2-F1
#
_entry.id   AF-A0ABD0MNC2-F1
#
_cell.length_a   1.000
_cell.length_b   1.000
_cell.length_c   1.000
_cell.angle_alpha   90.00
_cell.angle_beta   90.00
_cell.angle_gamma   90.00
#
_symmetry.space_group_name_H-M   'P 1'
#
loop_
_entity.id
_entity.type
_entity.pdbx_description
1 polymer ?
#
loop_
_entity_poly.entity_id
_entity_poly.type
_entity_poly.pdbx_seq_one_letter_code
_entity_poly.pdbx_strand_id
1 'polypeptide(L)'
;FVFMDNPAVLLLLLEQGNRSLVDHTKDFVYLAPLTHYPDSCLCTFYRAGLNITTKAQLSGEGPQESIADYIEWVLVFSRSSLATEDETSPTQDPEPSLPASRHAEFEPEPTADDEPEP
;
A
#
# COMPACT_ATOMS: atom_id res chain seq x y z
N PHE A 1 -13.31 34.26 -16.10
CA PHE A 1 -13.12 32.83 -15.78
C PHE A 1 -14.23 32.08 -16.50
N VAL A 2 -13.90 31.44 -17.62
CA VAL A 2 -14.88 30.71 -18.44
C VAL A 2 -15.13 29.36 -17.78
N PHE A 3 -16.41 29.05 -17.60
CA PHE A 3 -16.92 27.77 -17.12
C PHE A 3 -16.16 26.60 -17.75
N MET A 4 -15.47 25.80 -16.93
CA MET A 4 -15.06 24.46 -17.35
C MET A 4 -16.25 23.51 -17.17
N ASP A 5 -17.38 23.84 -17.83
CA ASP A 5 -18.62 23.03 -17.85
C ASP A 5 -18.59 21.95 -18.93
N ASN A 6 -17.52 21.88 -19.72
CA ASN A 6 -17.40 20.89 -20.76
C ASN A 6 -16.85 19.59 -20.16
N PRO A 7 -17.65 18.50 -20.06
CA PRO A 7 -17.21 17.25 -19.46
C PRO A 7 -16.02 16.63 -20.21
N ALA A 8 -15.91 16.86 -21.52
CA ALA A 8 -14.79 16.36 -22.31
C ALA A 8 -13.47 17.07 -21.97
N VAL A 9 -13.52 18.38 -21.65
CA VAL A 9 -12.36 19.14 -21.20
C VAL A 9 -12.00 18.78 -19.75
N LEU A 10 -13.00 18.65 -18.89
CA LEU A 10 -12.82 18.20 -17.50
C LEU A 10 -12.16 16.82 -17.45
N LEU A 11 -12.61 15.88 -18.28
CA LEU A 11 -12.05 14.53 -18.34
C LEU A 11 -10.61 14.52 -18.86
N LEU A 12 -10.29 15.33 -19.88
CA LEU A 12 -8.94 15.41 -20.44
C LEU A 12 -7.92 16.00 -19.45
N LEU A 13 -8.37 16.91 -18.58
CA LEU A 13 -7.56 17.56 -17.56
C LEU A 13 -7.65 16.86 -16.19
N LEU A 14 -8.35 15.73 -16.10
CA LEU A 14 -8.55 15.03 -14.83
C LEU A 14 -7.26 14.32 -14.42
N GLU A 15 -6.56 14.90 -13.45
CA GLU A 15 -5.37 14.29 -12.86
C GLU A 15 -5.69 13.69 -11.48
N GLN A 16 -5.12 12.52 -11.20
CA GLN A 16 -5.17 11.89 -9.88
C GLN A 16 -4.43 12.76 -8.85
N GLY A 17 -3.25 13.27 -9.21
CA GLY A 17 -2.38 14.02 -8.30
C GLY A 17 -2.12 13.25 -7.00
N ASN A 18 -2.38 13.89 -5.87
CA ASN A 18 -2.27 13.29 -4.53
C ASN A 18 -3.56 12.63 -4.04
N ARG A 19 -4.63 12.57 -4.87
CA ARG A 19 -5.90 11.94 -4.50
C ARG A 19 -5.76 10.42 -4.54
N SER A 20 -6.65 9.75 -3.80
CA SER A 20 -6.75 8.29 -3.85
C SER A 20 -7.11 7.84 -5.27
N LEU A 21 -6.63 6.67 -5.68
CA LEU A 21 -7.00 6.07 -6.96
C LEU A 21 -8.52 5.89 -7.06
N VAL A 22 -9.16 5.51 -5.96
CA VAL A 22 -10.61 5.31 -5.90
C VAL A 22 -11.37 6.61 -6.17
N ASP A 23 -10.97 7.73 -5.57
CA ASP A 23 -11.67 9.01 -5.78
C ASP A 23 -11.42 9.56 -7.19
N HIS A 24 -10.20 9.43 -7.71
CA HIS A 24 -9.93 9.74 -9.12
C HIS A 24 -10.79 8.89 -10.07
N THR A 25 -10.94 7.58 -9.78
CA THR A 25 -11.78 6.68 -10.57
C THR A 25 -13.25 7.10 -10.55
N LYS A 26 -13.79 7.51 -9.39
CA LYS A 26 -15.17 8.00 -9.28
C LYS A 26 -15.40 9.23 -10.15
N ASP A 27 -14.49 10.21 -10.10
CA ASP A 27 -14.56 11.42 -10.93
C ASP A 27 -14.52 11.04 -12.42
N PHE A 28 -13.64 10.12 -12.80
CA PHE A 28 -13.51 9.66 -14.19
C PHE A 28 -14.77 8.94 -14.68
N VAL A 29 -15.31 8.01 -13.89
CA VAL A 29 -16.54 7.26 -14.20
C VAL A 29 -17.76 8.17 -14.26
N TYR A 30 -17.78 9.25 -13.46
CA TYR A 30 -18.83 10.26 -13.54
C TYR A 30 -18.77 11.07 -14.84
N LEU A 31 -17.56 11.43 -15.28
CA LEU A 31 -17.36 12.27 -16.47
C LEU A 31 -17.43 11.51 -17.79
N ALA A 32 -16.93 10.27 -17.85
CA ALA A 32 -16.78 9.51 -19.10
C ALA A 32 -18.08 9.36 -19.91
N PRO A 33 -19.24 9.01 -19.29
CA PRO A 33 -20.52 8.87 -20.00
C PRO A 33 -21.08 10.20 -20.53
N LEU A 34 -20.58 11.33 -20.03
CA LEU A 34 -20.95 12.67 -20.49
C LEU A 34 -20.17 13.10 -21.74
N THR A 35 -19.27 12.25 -22.24
CA THR A 35 -18.45 12.49 -23.42
C THR A 35 -18.82 11.53 -24.56
N HIS A 36 -18.36 11.82 -25.77
CA HIS A 36 -18.52 10.96 -26.94
C HIS A 36 -17.22 10.22 -27.32
N TYR A 37 -16.27 10.11 -26.39
CA TYR A 37 -15.00 9.46 -26.66
C TYR A 37 -15.17 7.94 -26.74
N PRO A 38 -14.46 7.27 -27.67
CA PRO A 38 -14.41 5.81 -27.69
C PRO A 38 -13.59 5.29 -26.50
N ASP A 39 -13.84 4.04 -26.09
CA ASP A 39 -13.16 3.38 -24.98
C ASP A 39 -11.63 3.42 -25.09
N SER A 40 -11.07 3.27 -26.29
CA SER A 40 -9.62 3.36 -26.50
C SER A 40 -9.04 4.73 -26.10
N CYS A 41 -9.78 5.82 -26.37
CA CYS A 41 -9.41 7.16 -25.92
C CYS A 41 -9.58 7.29 -24.41
N LEU A 42 -10.67 6.77 -23.84
CA LEU A 42 -10.91 6.80 -22.40
C LEU A 42 -9.84 6.04 -21.62
N CYS A 43 -9.41 4.87 -22.09
CA CYS A 43 -8.30 4.11 -21.48
C CYS A 43 -7.01 4.92 -21.48
N THR A 44 -6.73 5.60 -22.60
CA THR A 44 -5.55 6.47 -22.74
C THR A 44 -5.61 7.65 -21.77
N PHE A 45 -6.76 8.34 -21.69
CA PHE A 45 -6.94 9.49 -20.80
C PHE A 45 -6.87 9.08 -19.33
N TYR A 46 -7.53 7.99 -18.95
CA TYR A 46 -7.46 7.45 -17.61
C TYR A 46 -6.02 7.15 -17.22
N ARG A 47 -5.28 6.39 -18.06
CA ARG A 47 -3.86 6.10 -17.82
C ARG A 47 -3.02 7.38 -17.74
N ALA A 48 -3.26 8.36 -18.61
CA ALA A 48 -2.51 9.62 -18.60
C ALA A 48 -2.74 10.41 -17.29
N GLY A 49 -3.97 10.42 -16.77
CA GLY A 49 -4.35 11.10 -15.53
C GLY A 49 -3.83 10.44 -14.25
N LEU A 50 -3.43 9.16 -14.29
CA LEU A 50 -2.85 8.48 -13.12
C LEU A 50 -1.53 9.13 -12.67
N ASN A 51 -1.27 9.10 -11.37
CA ASN A 51 0.00 9.57 -10.83
C ASN A 51 1.15 8.59 -11.09
N ILE A 52 2.38 9.05 -10.87
CA ILE A 52 3.60 8.28 -11.17
C ILE A 52 3.65 6.98 -10.37
N THR A 53 3.29 7.03 -9.08
CA THR A 53 3.30 5.85 -8.21
C THR A 53 2.33 4.78 -8.68
N THR A 54 1.08 5.14 -8.96
CA THR A 54 0.09 4.20 -9.48
C THR A 54 0.52 3.65 -10.85
N LYS A 55 1.07 4.49 -11.74
CA LYS A 55 1.62 4.03 -13.02
C LYS A 55 2.76 3.03 -12.85
N ALA A 56 3.64 3.22 -11.88
CA ALA A 56 4.76 2.33 -11.61
C ALA A 56 4.30 0.94 -11.10
N GLN A 57 3.14 0.85 -10.45
CA GLN A 57 2.55 -0.41 -10.00
C GLN A 57 1.91 -1.21 -11.15
N LEU A 58 1.61 -0.56 -12.28
CA LEU A 58 1.02 -1.22 -13.44
C LEU A 58 2.13 -1.90 -14.25
N SER A 59 2.25 -3.23 -14.10
CA SER A 59 3.16 -4.04 -14.90
C SER A 59 2.56 -4.26 -16.30
N GLY A 60 2.87 -3.37 -17.23
CA GLY A 60 2.56 -3.53 -18.66
C GLY A 60 1.31 -2.81 -19.17
N GLU A 61 0.86 -3.25 -20.33
CA GLU A 61 -0.28 -2.69 -21.05
C GLU A 61 -1.54 -3.51 -20.70
N GLY A 62 -2.52 -2.88 -20.05
CA GLY A 62 -3.79 -3.51 -19.70
C GLY A 62 -4.73 -3.71 -20.90
N PRO A 63 -5.91 -4.32 -20.70
CA PRO A 63 -6.89 -4.54 -21.75
C PRO A 63 -7.45 -3.20 -22.26
N GLN A 64 -7.27 -2.88 -23.55
CA GLN A 64 -7.73 -1.61 -24.13
C GLN A 64 -9.08 -1.70 -24.85
N GLU A 65 -9.74 -2.86 -24.81
CA GLU A 65 -11.00 -3.10 -25.53
C GLU A 65 -12.22 -2.45 -24.86
N SER A 66 -12.18 -2.29 -23.53
CA SER A 66 -13.26 -1.77 -22.70
C SER A 66 -12.69 -0.91 -21.59
N ILE A 67 -13.25 0.30 -21.40
CA ILE A 67 -12.84 1.17 -20.29
C ILE A 67 -13.14 0.55 -18.93
N ALA A 68 -14.22 -0.22 -18.82
CA ALA A 68 -14.59 -0.89 -17.58
C ALA A 68 -13.54 -1.93 -17.17
N ASP A 69 -13.13 -2.77 -18.14
CA ASP A 69 -12.15 -3.83 -17.92
C ASP A 69 -10.77 -3.24 -17.58
N TYR A 70 -10.41 -2.12 -18.24
CA TYR A 70 -9.17 -1.41 -17.95
C TYR A 70 -9.15 -0.81 -16.54
N ILE A 71 -10.25 -0.17 -16.11
CA ILE A 71 -10.35 0.39 -14.75
C ILE A 71 -10.27 -0.72 -13.70
N GLU A 72 -10.97 -1.83 -13.89
CA GLU A 72 -10.90 -2.98 -12.99
C GLU A 72 -9.48 -3.52 -12.88
N TRP A 73 -8.80 -3.71 -14.02
CA TRP A 73 -7.40 -4.12 -14.06
C TRP A 73 -6.49 -3.17 -13.26
N VAL A 74 -6.61 -1.85 -13.46
CA VAL A 74 -5.84 -0.85 -12.70
C VAL A 74 -6.12 -0.96 -11.20
N LEU A 75 -7.37 -1.14 -10.79
CA LEU A 75 -7.76 -1.26 -9.38
C LEU A 75 -7.24 -2.55 -8.73
N VAL A 76 -7.22 -3.67 -9.45
CA VAL A 76 -6.69 -4.94 -8.95
C VAL A 76 -5.16 -4.89 -8.81
N PHE A 77 -4.46 -4.40 -9.83
CA PHE A 77 -2.99 -4.37 -9.83
C PHE A 77 -2.40 -3.34 -8.86
N SER A 78 -3.04 -2.18 -8.72
CA SER A 78 -2.63 -1.17 -7.73
C SER A 78 -2.76 -1.67 -6.29
N ARG A 79 -3.84 -2.41 -5.98
CA ARG A 79 -4.02 -3.06 -4.67
C ARG A 79 -3.03 -4.20 -4.43
N SER A 80 -2.69 -4.96 -5.47
CA SER A 80 -1.73 -6.07 -5.34
C SER A 80 -0.31 -5.58 -5.02
N SER A 81 0.08 -4.40 -5.50
CA SER A 81 1.42 -3.84 -5.22
C SER A 81 1.57 -3.28 -3.80
N LEU A 82 0.48 -3.10 -3.05
CA LEU A 82 0.54 -2.76 -1.63
C LEU A 82 0.99 -3.96 -0.77
N ALA A 83 1.05 -5.19 -1.31
CA ALA A 83 1.58 -6.34 -0.58
C ALA A 83 3.11 -6.33 -0.41
N THR A 84 3.81 -5.27 -0.85
CA THR A 84 5.23 -5.01 -0.55
C THR A 84 5.38 -3.83 0.42
N GLU A 85 4.39 -3.59 1.28
CA GLU A 85 4.72 -3.30 2.67
C GLU A 85 4.87 -4.65 3.39
N ASP A 86 5.98 -5.32 3.06
CA ASP A 86 6.57 -6.30 3.96
C ASP A 86 7.05 -5.47 5.18
N GLU A 87 6.11 -5.15 6.06
CA GLU A 87 6.37 -5.14 7.49
C GLU A 87 6.91 -6.54 7.80
N THR A 88 8.21 -6.72 7.53
CA THR A 88 9.01 -7.77 8.11
C THR A 88 8.93 -7.55 9.62
N SER A 89 7.92 -8.15 10.23
CA SER A 89 8.05 -8.60 11.59
C SER A 89 9.17 -9.63 11.60
N PRO A 90 10.24 -9.49 12.39
CA PRO A 90 10.63 -10.60 13.21
C PRO A 90 9.74 -10.52 14.46
N THR A 91 8.81 -11.46 14.54
CA THR A 91 8.46 -12.06 15.83
C THR A 91 9.74 -12.22 16.64
N GLN A 92 9.97 -11.35 17.63
CA GLN A 92 10.84 -11.72 18.73
C GLN A 92 10.09 -12.81 19.49
N ASP A 93 10.73 -13.97 19.51
CA ASP A 93 10.39 -15.18 20.25
C ASP A 93 9.75 -14.88 21.62
N PRO A 94 8.74 -15.65 22.08
CA PRO A 94 8.26 -15.53 23.45
C PRO A 94 9.39 -15.88 24.40
N GLU A 95 9.90 -14.88 25.12
CA GLU A 95 10.96 -15.07 26.12
C GLU A 95 10.59 -16.24 27.05
N PRO A 96 11.39 -17.33 27.08
CA PRO A 96 11.16 -18.43 27.97
C PRO A 96 11.47 -17.98 29.40
N SER A 97 10.43 -17.91 30.22
CA SER A 97 10.47 -18.14 31.67
C SER A 97 11.66 -17.50 32.41
N LEU A 98 11.61 -16.19 32.64
CA LEU A 98 12.35 -15.58 33.74
C LEU A 98 11.84 -16.19 35.07
N PRO A 99 12.70 -16.83 35.87
CA PRO A 99 12.28 -17.47 37.10
C PRO A 99 11.88 -16.40 38.12
N ALA A 100 10.78 -16.72 38.79
CA ALA A 100 10.22 -16.13 40.00
C ALA A 100 11.06 -15.03 40.69
N SER A 101 10.43 -13.86 40.84
CA SER A 101 10.64 -12.99 42.00
C SER A 101 10.59 -13.81 43.28
N ARG A 102 11.75 -14.10 43.84
CA ARG A 102 11.92 -14.35 45.27
C ARG A 102 13.05 -13.50 45.76
N HIS A 103 12.67 -12.37 46.36
CA HIS A 103 13.38 -11.85 47.51
C HIS A 103 13.63 -13.01 48.47
N ALA A 104 14.88 -13.45 48.55
CA ALA A 104 15.42 -14.26 49.61
C ALA A 104 16.92 -13.95 49.66
N GLU A 105 17.22 -12.81 50.27
CA GLU A 105 18.45 -12.60 50.99
C GLU A 105 18.62 -13.78 51.96
N PHE A 106 19.54 -14.70 51.69
CA PHE A 106 20.09 -15.58 52.71
C PHE A 106 21.48 -16.06 52.28
N GLU A 107 22.44 -15.81 53.17
CA GLU A 107 23.87 -16.15 53.16
C GLU A 107 24.25 -17.51 52.56
N PRO A 108 25.43 -17.63 51.94
CA PRO A 108 26.20 -18.85 52.01
C PRO A 108 27.14 -18.82 53.24
N GLU A 109 26.83 -19.70 54.20
CA GLU A 109 27.72 -20.10 55.30
C GLU A 109 29.01 -20.73 54.71
N PRO A 110 30.22 -20.38 55.19
CA PRO A 110 31.47 -20.90 54.64
C PRO A 110 31.69 -22.34 55.12
N THR A 111 31.74 -23.28 54.17
CA THR A 111 32.12 -24.68 54.42
C THR A 111 33.61 -24.77 54.75
N ALA A 112 33.89 -25.55 55.79
CA ALA A 112 35.21 -25.83 56.34
C ALA A 112 36.15 -26.59 55.38
N ASP A 113 37.41 -26.59 55.81
CA ASP A 113 38.45 -27.58 55.54
C ASP A 113 39.35 -27.30 54.33
N ASP A 114 40.41 -26.53 54.59
CA ASP A 114 41.69 -26.68 53.87
C ASP A 114 42.79 -26.77 54.94
N GLU A 115 43.34 -27.98 55.05
CA GLU A 115 44.45 -28.41 55.89
C GLU A 115 45.77 -27.77 55.42
N PRO A 116 46.62 -27.23 56.32
CA PRO A 116 47.99 -26.89 55.95
C PRO A 116 49.02 -27.79 56.66
N GLU A 117 49.78 -28.55 55.87
CA GLU A 117 51.15 -29.01 56.17
C GLU A 117 52.12 -28.28 55.22
N PRO A 118 53.42 -28.07 55.55
CA PRO A 118 54.23 -28.64 56.64
C PRO A 118 54.79 -27.64 57.67
#